data_AF-A0A4R8K0A5-F1
#
_entry.id   AF-A0A4R8K0A5-F1
#
_cell.length_a   1.000
_cell.length_b   1.000
_cell.length_c   1.000
_cell.angle_alpha   90.00
_cell.angle_beta   90.00
_cell.angle_gamma   90.00
#
_symmetry.space_group_name_H-M   'P 1'
#
loop_
_entity.id
_entity.type
_entity.pdbx_description
1 polymer ?
#
loop_
_entity_poly.entity_id
_entity_poly.type
_entity_poly.pdbx_seq_one_letter_code
_entity_poly.pdbx_strand_id
1 'polypeptide(L)'
;MLTMQSTLTPHDELLSRALLVAISTIADFDESLPTGSSPVVPEVIIWMMEQTNQALMLTLNDGDLRPVLSELIADYGKLRRHALSFQAFRGRSVIVQPSGYSEFPVRIIFDDLEAALDIRDAPVGATFKSIFSSIIPGVRRRLEEMDTIEWGDHEPIPAANDDVAAEAVCIHQTEYEFFRAAMVEPYLGDDPVETVVDFMMQGLVDEDFGRHTDYWLTVDISVLMRCAELDLPIDMARVAEDGRMEELKAVLLQELDVMRETEQGWRELGAPLRSLLATSAGPRETMRIIKTLLEAHDSTSSRSNNHIGVYWMFCRRLGPTFDNAPSLLPLPLDNAPHIDSIRHDIAATETCYLVDTADLFGSPYVYTSNKHCLVIRLPEPWLQLQDTLSANMGIQRIVSQSPGGSEFRLNLTPNRAFWAPEEKLLPYLYRFARRLPVVYVFESCCLLANYKFNRFVDLQKVIDTPLRHLPGATIEEGEWRYHARDYLTALPDGTLLKPVILSEVRDLTSNVKPEASHPIASTTN
;
A
#
# COMPACT_ATOMS: atom_id res chain seq x y z
N MET A 1 -45.41 -28.51 -27.20
CA MET A 1 -45.02 -28.30 -25.79
C MET A 1 -45.28 -26.84 -25.47
N LEU A 2 -46.32 -26.58 -24.67
CA LEU A 2 -46.66 -25.24 -24.19
C LEU A 2 -45.65 -24.89 -23.09
N THR A 3 -44.80 -23.91 -23.34
CA THR A 3 -44.03 -23.24 -22.28
C THR A 3 -45.03 -22.56 -21.35
N MET A 4 -45.32 -23.18 -20.21
CA MET A 4 -45.95 -22.47 -19.10
C MET A 4 -45.00 -21.36 -18.68
N GLN A 5 -45.31 -20.13 -19.09
CA GLN A 5 -44.73 -18.94 -18.46
C GLN A 5 -45.23 -18.94 -17.01
N SER A 6 -44.39 -19.43 -16.11
CA SER A 6 -44.54 -19.22 -14.68
C SER A 6 -44.64 -17.72 -14.45
N THR A 7 -45.83 -17.23 -14.14
CA THR A 7 -46.04 -15.84 -13.75
C THR A 7 -45.47 -15.69 -12.35
N LEU A 8 -44.32 -15.02 -12.25
CA LEU A 8 -43.72 -14.68 -10.97
C LEU A 8 -44.72 -13.83 -10.18
N THR A 9 -44.83 -14.07 -8.88
CA THR A 9 -45.62 -13.19 -8.03
C THR A 9 -44.90 -11.84 -7.90
N PRO A 10 -45.59 -10.75 -7.52
CA PRO A 10 -44.94 -9.47 -7.24
C PRO A 10 -43.81 -9.57 -6.19
N HIS A 11 -43.93 -10.50 -5.24
CA HIS A 11 -42.88 -10.80 -4.26
C HIS A 11 -41.69 -11.49 -4.93
N ASP A 12 -41.91 -12.44 -5.83
CA ASP A 12 -40.83 -13.12 -6.57
C ASP A 12 -40.09 -12.16 -7.50
N GLU A 13 -40.79 -11.22 -8.13
CA GLU A 13 -40.17 -10.15 -8.95
C GLU A 13 -39.28 -9.25 -8.10
N LEU A 14 -39.75 -8.84 -6.92
CA LEU A 14 -38.97 -8.03 -5.98
C LEU A 14 -37.74 -8.79 -5.46
N LEU A 15 -37.88 -10.06 -5.08
CA LEU A 15 -36.78 -10.93 -4.67
C LEU A 15 -35.79 -11.19 -5.81
N SER A 16 -36.26 -11.33 -7.05
CA SER A 16 -35.43 -11.46 -8.26
C SER A 16 -34.52 -10.23 -8.42
N ARG A 17 -35.11 -9.03 -8.34
CA ARG A 17 -34.35 -7.77 -8.39
C ARG A 17 -33.35 -7.66 -7.26
N ALA A 18 -33.75 -8.00 -6.03
CA ALA A 18 -32.89 -7.93 -4.86
C ALA A 18 -31.71 -8.91 -4.94
N LEU A 19 -31.95 -10.15 -5.38
CA LEU A 19 -30.90 -11.15 -5.58
C LEU A 19 -29.91 -10.72 -6.66
N LEU A 20 -30.38 -10.11 -7.76
CA LEU A 20 -29.49 -9.59 -8.79
C LEU A 20 -28.58 -8.46 -8.27
N VAL A 21 -29.12 -7.55 -7.44
CA VAL A 21 -28.32 -6.49 -6.79
C VAL A 21 -27.32 -7.10 -5.81
N ALA A 22 -27.71 -8.11 -5.03
CA ALA A 22 -26.82 -8.82 -4.12
C ALA A 22 -25.66 -9.48 -4.88
N ILE A 23 -25.94 -10.18 -5.99
CA ILE A 23 -24.93 -10.79 -6.85
C ILE A 23 -23.99 -9.73 -7.44
N SER A 24 -24.52 -8.59 -7.86
CA SER A 24 -23.71 -7.49 -8.39
C SER A 24 -22.79 -6.91 -7.31
N THR A 25 -23.30 -6.72 -6.09
CA THR A 25 -22.51 -6.25 -4.94
C THR A 25 -21.39 -7.25 -4.58
N ILE A 26 -21.71 -8.55 -4.64
CA ILE A 26 -20.73 -9.61 -4.41
C ILE A 26 -19.66 -9.61 -5.51
N ALA A 27 -20.05 -9.39 -6.77
CA ALA A 27 -19.11 -9.28 -7.89
C ALA A 27 -18.18 -8.08 -7.73
N ASP A 28 -18.70 -6.88 -7.41
CA ASP A 28 -17.88 -5.69 -7.13
C ASP A 28 -16.89 -5.97 -5.98
N PHE A 29 -17.34 -6.71 -4.97
CA PHE A 29 -16.52 -7.08 -3.84
C PHE A 29 -15.41 -8.04 -4.26
N ASP A 30 -15.75 -9.10 -5.00
CA ASP A 30 -14.81 -10.09 -5.55
C ASP A 30 -13.72 -9.42 -6.42
N GLU A 31 -14.08 -8.46 -7.27
CA GLU A 31 -13.17 -7.65 -8.12
C GLU A 31 -12.06 -6.95 -7.33
N SER A 32 -12.36 -6.56 -6.10
CA SER A 32 -11.43 -5.81 -5.27
C SER A 32 -10.50 -6.69 -4.42
N LEU A 33 -10.66 -8.01 -4.49
CA LEU A 33 -9.92 -8.95 -3.65
C LEU A 33 -8.74 -9.58 -4.40
N PRO A 34 -7.57 -9.75 -3.75
CA PRO A 34 -6.44 -10.47 -4.33
C PRO A 34 -6.78 -11.91 -4.72
N THR A 35 -7.71 -12.55 -3.99
CA THR A 35 -8.14 -13.93 -4.28
C THR A 35 -9.18 -14.03 -5.39
N GLY A 36 -9.82 -12.91 -5.77
CA GLY A 36 -10.91 -12.86 -6.75
C GLY A 36 -12.23 -13.51 -6.35
N SER A 37 -12.32 -14.00 -5.11
CA SER A 37 -13.54 -14.63 -4.60
C SER A 37 -13.60 -14.56 -3.08
N SER A 38 -14.62 -13.87 -2.57
CA SER A 38 -15.01 -13.82 -1.17
C SER A 38 -15.99 -14.95 -0.81
N PRO A 39 -15.94 -15.49 0.43
CA PRO A 39 -17.10 -16.14 1.02
C PRO A 39 -18.29 -15.18 1.00
N VAL A 40 -19.47 -15.72 0.73
CA VAL A 40 -20.73 -14.96 0.77
C VAL A 40 -21.27 -14.99 2.18
N VAL A 41 -21.29 -13.83 2.84
CA VAL A 41 -21.83 -13.64 4.19
C VAL A 41 -23.12 -12.84 4.09
N PRO A 42 -24.31 -13.49 4.18
CA PRO A 42 -25.59 -12.83 3.87
C PRO A 42 -25.84 -11.53 4.66
N GLU A 43 -25.52 -11.52 5.95
CA GLU A 43 -25.70 -10.33 6.79
C GLU A 43 -24.80 -9.14 6.38
N VAL A 44 -23.59 -9.41 5.89
CA VAL A 44 -22.68 -8.37 5.39
C VAL A 44 -23.18 -7.85 4.04
N ILE A 45 -23.61 -8.74 3.13
CA ILE A 45 -24.13 -8.33 1.82
C ILE A 45 -25.43 -7.53 1.96
N ILE A 46 -26.35 -7.98 2.83
CA ILE A 46 -27.58 -7.23 3.12
C ILE A 46 -27.24 -5.86 3.71
N TRP A 47 -26.28 -5.79 4.63
CA TRP A 47 -25.83 -4.51 5.17
C TRP A 47 -25.27 -3.59 4.07
N MET A 48 -24.43 -4.10 3.16
CA MET A 48 -23.93 -3.32 2.03
C MET A 48 -25.06 -2.83 1.11
N MET A 49 -26.08 -3.66 0.87
CA MET A 49 -27.28 -3.27 0.12
C MET A 49 -28.11 -2.22 0.85
N GLU A 50 -28.17 -2.25 2.18
CA GLU A 50 -28.82 -1.20 2.99
C GLU A 50 -28.13 0.15 2.81
N GLN A 51 -26.81 0.16 2.66
CA GLN A 51 -26.08 1.41 2.44
C GLN A 51 -26.19 1.91 0.99
N THR A 52 -26.17 1.01 0.01
CA THR A 52 -26.10 1.36 -1.42
C THR A 52 -27.45 1.44 -2.14
N ASN A 53 -28.47 0.73 -1.63
CA ASN A 53 -29.76 0.54 -2.28
C ASN A 53 -30.95 0.66 -1.29
N GLN A 54 -30.96 1.73 -0.50
CA GLN A 54 -31.94 1.97 0.58
C GLN A 54 -33.40 1.78 0.16
N ALA A 55 -33.81 2.32 -1.00
CA ALA A 55 -35.19 2.23 -1.48
C ALA A 55 -35.65 0.78 -1.72
N LEU A 56 -34.76 -0.07 -2.23
CA LEU A 56 -35.05 -1.49 -2.43
C LEU A 56 -35.18 -2.21 -1.09
N MET A 57 -34.28 -1.91 -0.15
CA MET A 57 -34.31 -2.51 1.19
C MET A 57 -35.54 -2.09 2.01
N LEU A 58 -36.00 -0.84 1.88
CA LEU A 58 -37.28 -0.41 2.48
C LEU A 58 -38.46 -1.22 1.94
N THR A 59 -38.52 -1.41 0.63
CA THR A 59 -39.60 -2.20 -0.01
C THR A 59 -39.57 -3.67 0.44
N LEU A 60 -38.39 -4.24 0.62
CA LEU A 60 -38.22 -5.61 1.13
C LEU A 60 -38.65 -5.74 2.60
N ASN A 61 -38.39 -4.71 3.41
CA ASN A 61 -38.80 -4.68 4.82
C ASN A 61 -40.32 -4.55 4.94
N ASP A 62 -40.95 -3.68 4.15
CA ASP A 62 -42.41 -3.51 4.13
C ASP A 62 -43.13 -4.80 3.71
N GLY A 63 -42.49 -5.62 2.87
CA GLY A 63 -42.99 -6.92 2.44
C GLY A 63 -42.62 -8.11 3.34
N ASP A 64 -41.86 -7.90 4.42
CA ASP A 64 -41.30 -8.96 5.28
C ASP A 64 -40.46 -10.01 4.50
N LEU A 65 -39.76 -9.57 3.45
CA LEU A 65 -39.01 -10.43 2.52
C LEU A 65 -37.50 -10.49 2.83
N ARG A 66 -37.02 -9.72 3.81
CA ARG A 66 -35.60 -9.69 4.19
C ARG A 66 -35.04 -11.06 4.63
N PRO A 67 -35.74 -11.87 5.46
CA PRO A 67 -35.27 -13.21 5.80
C PRO A 67 -35.15 -14.12 4.58
N VAL A 68 -36.12 -14.04 3.66
CA VAL A 68 -36.12 -14.83 2.42
C VAL A 68 -34.94 -14.43 1.53
N LEU A 69 -34.67 -13.13 1.37
CA LEU A 69 -33.49 -12.66 0.64
C LEU A 69 -32.19 -13.17 1.27
N SER A 70 -32.08 -13.16 2.60
CA SER A 70 -30.92 -13.70 3.31
C SER A 70 -30.67 -15.18 2.99
N GLU A 71 -31.72 -15.99 2.92
CA GLU A 71 -31.63 -17.40 2.53
C GLU A 71 -31.21 -17.55 1.06
N LEU A 72 -31.74 -16.73 0.15
CA LEU A 72 -31.36 -16.74 -1.27
C LEU A 72 -29.89 -16.38 -1.47
N ILE A 73 -29.37 -15.39 -0.73
CA ILE A 73 -27.96 -15.02 -0.76
C ILE A 73 -27.09 -16.16 -0.21
N ALA A 74 -27.54 -16.82 0.88
CA ALA A 74 -26.84 -17.98 1.42
C ALA A 74 -26.77 -19.14 0.41
N ASP A 75 -27.87 -19.40 -0.30
CA ASP A 75 -27.92 -20.41 -1.36
C ASP A 75 -27.03 -20.05 -2.55
N TYR A 76 -26.96 -18.77 -2.95
CA TYR A 76 -25.99 -18.32 -3.94
C TYR A 76 -24.54 -18.61 -3.49
N GLY A 77 -24.21 -18.35 -2.23
CA GLY A 77 -22.91 -18.70 -1.65
C GLY A 77 -22.58 -20.20 -1.66
N LYS A 78 -23.59 -21.06 -1.49
CA LYS A 78 -23.44 -22.53 -1.63
C LYS A 78 -23.21 -22.91 -3.09
N LEU A 79 -23.97 -22.31 -4.01
CA LEU A 79 -23.81 -22.55 -5.45
C LEU A 79 -22.41 -22.14 -5.93
N ARG A 80 -21.91 -20.96 -5.53
CA ARG A 80 -20.54 -20.49 -5.85
C ARG A 80 -19.48 -21.51 -5.43
N ARG A 81 -19.51 -21.95 -4.17
CA ARG A 81 -18.56 -22.95 -3.66
C ARG A 81 -18.65 -24.27 -4.42
N HIS A 82 -19.86 -24.70 -4.78
CA HIS A 82 -20.06 -25.89 -5.59
C HIS A 82 -19.50 -25.72 -7.01
N ALA A 83 -19.74 -24.57 -7.66
CA ALA A 83 -19.22 -24.22 -8.97
C ALA A 83 -17.68 -24.23 -9.01
N LEU A 84 -17.03 -23.63 -8.01
CA LEU A 84 -15.57 -23.60 -7.90
C LEU A 84 -14.96 -25.01 -7.79
N SER A 85 -15.64 -25.95 -7.13
CA SER A 85 -15.16 -27.33 -7.05
C SER A 85 -15.08 -28.03 -8.42
N PHE A 86 -15.91 -27.63 -9.40
CA PHE A 86 -15.82 -28.13 -10.78
C PHE A 86 -14.63 -27.55 -11.55
N GLN A 87 -14.28 -26.28 -11.29
CA GLN A 87 -13.12 -25.66 -11.92
C GLN A 87 -11.81 -26.37 -11.52
N ALA A 88 -11.67 -26.65 -10.22
CA ALA A 88 -10.54 -27.42 -9.68
C ALA A 88 -10.46 -28.83 -10.29
N PHE A 89 -11.60 -29.50 -10.48
CA PHE A 89 -11.66 -30.84 -11.09
C PHE A 89 -11.35 -30.84 -12.60
N ARG A 90 -11.67 -29.76 -13.33
CA ARG A 90 -11.43 -29.62 -14.78
C ARG A 90 -9.99 -29.27 -15.14
N GLY A 91 -9.05 -29.29 -14.19
CA GLY A 91 -7.64 -29.00 -14.45
C GLY A 91 -7.34 -27.54 -14.79
N ARG A 92 -8.27 -26.62 -14.52
CA ARG A 92 -7.95 -25.18 -14.39
C ARG A 92 -7.30 -24.99 -13.02
N SER A 93 -6.10 -25.55 -12.86
CA SER A 93 -5.40 -25.57 -11.58
C SER A 93 -5.06 -24.15 -11.15
N VAL A 94 -5.52 -23.81 -9.95
CA VAL A 94 -4.92 -22.77 -9.11
C VAL A 94 -3.48 -23.20 -8.87
N ILE A 95 -2.51 -22.52 -9.47
CA ILE A 95 -1.10 -22.70 -9.11
C ILE A 95 -0.94 -21.98 -7.77
N VAL A 96 -1.04 -22.73 -6.68
CA VAL A 96 -0.67 -22.24 -5.35
C VAL A 96 0.84 -22.40 -5.24
N GLN A 97 1.59 -21.31 -5.37
CA GLN A 97 3.00 -21.36 -5.03
C GLN A 97 3.17 -21.51 -3.50
N PRO A 98 4.23 -22.19 -3.02
CA PRO A 98 4.53 -22.34 -1.58
C PRO A 98 4.71 -21.03 -0.81
N SER A 99 4.83 -19.90 -1.53
CA SER A 99 5.02 -18.54 -1.03
C SER A 99 3.71 -17.77 -0.77
N GLY A 100 2.54 -18.39 -0.94
CA GLY A 100 1.24 -17.74 -0.68
C GLY A 100 0.72 -16.88 -1.83
N TYR A 101 1.44 -16.79 -2.96
CA TYR A 101 0.96 -16.15 -4.17
C TYR A 101 0.06 -17.13 -4.95
N SER A 102 -1.25 -16.84 -4.98
CA SER A 102 -2.13 -17.33 -6.05
C SER A 102 -1.92 -16.39 -7.23
N GLU A 103 -1.20 -16.84 -8.28
CA GLU A 103 -0.89 -15.97 -9.43
C GLU A 103 -2.14 -15.57 -10.25
N PHE A 104 -3.32 -16.15 -9.97
CA PHE A 104 -4.56 -15.71 -10.60
C PHE A 104 -5.72 -15.65 -9.60
N PRO A 105 -6.49 -14.55 -9.58
CA PRO A 105 -7.75 -14.49 -8.84
C PRO A 105 -8.69 -15.60 -9.34
N VAL A 106 -9.28 -16.36 -8.40
CA VAL A 106 -10.21 -17.45 -8.71
C VAL A 106 -11.56 -16.85 -9.12
N ARG A 107 -11.83 -16.81 -10.43
CA ARG A 107 -13.04 -16.19 -10.98
C ARG A 107 -14.26 -17.11 -10.90
N ILE A 108 -15.37 -16.55 -10.47
CA ILE A 108 -16.69 -17.19 -10.60
C ILE A 108 -17.18 -16.99 -12.04
N ILE A 109 -17.13 -18.04 -12.83
CA ILE A 109 -17.58 -18.01 -14.23
C ILE A 109 -19.06 -18.39 -14.28
N PHE A 110 -19.84 -17.62 -15.03
CA PHE A 110 -21.29 -17.85 -15.16
C PHE A 110 -21.61 -19.29 -15.61
N ASP A 111 -20.92 -19.78 -16.64
CA ASP A 111 -21.18 -21.13 -17.18
C ASP A 111 -20.95 -22.24 -16.14
N ASP A 112 -20.03 -22.04 -15.19
CA ASP A 112 -19.81 -23.00 -14.11
C ASP A 112 -20.92 -22.92 -13.04
N LEU A 113 -21.49 -21.73 -12.80
CA LEU A 113 -22.68 -21.57 -11.94
C LEU A 113 -23.92 -22.22 -12.57
N GLU A 114 -24.13 -22.01 -13.87
CA GLU A 114 -25.25 -22.61 -14.63
C GLU A 114 -25.16 -24.13 -14.61
N ALA A 115 -23.97 -24.68 -14.93
CA ALA A 115 -23.73 -26.11 -14.86
C ALA A 115 -23.91 -26.68 -13.43
N ALA A 116 -23.47 -25.95 -12.40
CA ALA A 116 -23.65 -26.36 -11.01
C ALA A 116 -25.12 -26.36 -10.56
N LEU A 117 -25.95 -25.47 -11.13
CA LEU A 117 -27.38 -25.36 -10.82
C LEU A 117 -28.19 -26.54 -11.37
N ASP A 118 -27.81 -27.01 -12.56
CA ASP A 118 -28.46 -28.09 -13.31
C ASP A 118 -28.20 -29.49 -12.72
N ILE A 119 -27.21 -29.61 -11.84
CA ILE A 119 -26.93 -30.87 -11.16
C ILE A 119 -28.06 -31.19 -10.18
N ARG A 120 -28.49 -32.46 -10.22
CA ARG A 120 -29.61 -32.97 -9.42
C ARG A 120 -29.46 -32.65 -7.92
N ASP A 121 -28.24 -32.74 -7.42
CA ASP A 121 -27.88 -32.56 -6.01
C ASP A 121 -27.27 -31.17 -5.72
N ALA A 122 -27.57 -30.16 -6.54
CA ALA A 122 -27.12 -28.79 -6.28
C ALA A 122 -27.55 -28.33 -4.86
N PRO A 123 -26.63 -27.75 -4.06
CA PRO A 123 -26.86 -27.48 -2.64
C PRO A 123 -27.70 -26.21 -2.40
N VAL A 124 -28.79 -26.03 -3.14
CA VAL A 124 -29.66 -24.85 -3.11
C VAL A 124 -31.15 -25.23 -3.09
N GLY A 125 -31.97 -24.40 -2.47
CA GLY A 125 -33.41 -24.61 -2.35
C GLY A 125 -34.18 -24.45 -3.67
N ALA A 126 -35.40 -24.98 -3.72
CA ALA A 126 -36.27 -24.88 -4.90
C ALA A 126 -36.65 -23.42 -5.23
N THR A 127 -36.91 -22.61 -4.19
CA THR A 127 -37.20 -21.17 -4.33
C THR A 127 -36.03 -20.44 -4.97
N PHE A 128 -34.81 -20.71 -4.52
CA PHE A 128 -33.60 -20.17 -5.13
C PHE A 128 -33.49 -20.56 -6.60
N LYS A 129 -33.67 -21.83 -6.96
CA LYS A 129 -33.62 -22.27 -8.38
C LYS A 129 -34.62 -21.50 -9.25
N SER A 130 -35.86 -21.32 -8.77
CA SER A 130 -36.90 -20.59 -9.50
C SER A 130 -36.53 -19.12 -9.71
N ILE A 131 -36.11 -18.43 -8.64
CA ILE A 131 -35.76 -17.00 -8.69
C ILE A 131 -34.47 -16.78 -9.47
N PHE A 132 -33.42 -17.57 -9.23
CA PHE A 132 -32.16 -17.45 -9.96
C PHE A 132 -32.34 -17.66 -11.46
N SER A 133 -33.17 -18.64 -11.86
CA SER A 133 -33.48 -18.90 -13.27
C SER A 133 -34.14 -17.71 -13.98
N SER A 134 -34.93 -16.90 -13.26
CA SER A 134 -35.57 -15.72 -13.84
C SER A 134 -34.59 -14.57 -14.12
N ILE A 135 -33.46 -14.53 -13.39
CA ILE A 135 -32.45 -13.47 -13.48
C ILE A 135 -31.17 -13.88 -14.22
N ILE A 136 -31.08 -15.11 -14.74
CA ILE A 136 -29.93 -15.62 -15.51
C ILE A 136 -29.38 -14.60 -16.52
N PRO A 137 -30.20 -13.94 -17.38
CA PRO A 137 -29.67 -12.98 -18.35
C PRO A 137 -28.99 -11.76 -17.72
N GLY A 138 -29.45 -11.34 -16.53
CA GLY A 138 -28.84 -10.26 -15.76
C GLY A 138 -27.54 -10.69 -15.08
N VAL A 139 -27.55 -11.88 -14.48
CA VAL A 139 -26.36 -12.45 -13.81
C VAL A 139 -25.24 -12.72 -14.82
N ARG A 140 -25.56 -13.34 -15.96
CA ARG A 140 -24.60 -13.60 -17.05
C ARG A 140 -23.92 -12.30 -17.49
N ARG A 141 -24.72 -11.26 -17.81
CA ARG A 141 -24.18 -9.96 -18.25
C ARG A 141 -23.25 -9.34 -17.20
N ARG A 142 -23.64 -9.32 -15.92
CA ARG A 142 -22.82 -8.73 -14.86
C ARG A 142 -21.49 -9.45 -14.68
N LEU A 143 -21.48 -10.79 -14.73
CA LEU A 143 -20.26 -11.58 -14.58
C LEU A 143 -19.36 -11.48 -15.83
N GLU A 144 -19.95 -11.41 -17.03
CA GLU A 144 -19.21 -11.17 -18.28
C GLU A 144 -18.56 -9.77 -18.31
N GLU A 145 -19.20 -8.75 -17.74
CA GLU A 145 -18.61 -7.41 -17.56
C GLU A 145 -17.33 -7.46 -16.71
N MET A 146 -17.28 -8.31 -15.66
CA MET A 146 -16.06 -8.50 -14.83
C MET A 146 -14.88 -9.03 -15.65
N ASP A 147 -15.16 -9.89 -16.64
CA ASP A 147 -14.13 -10.54 -17.45
C ASP A 147 -13.42 -9.58 -18.40
N THR A 148 -14.00 -8.39 -18.62
CA THR A 148 -13.45 -7.34 -19.49
C THR A 148 -12.50 -6.37 -18.76
N ILE A 149 -12.46 -6.40 -17.43
CA ILE A 149 -11.59 -5.54 -16.61
C ILE A 149 -10.21 -6.20 -16.51
N GLU A 150 -9.13 -5.46 -16.74
CA GLU A 150 -7.76 -5.91 -16.43
C GLU A 150 -7.57 -5.87 -14.90
N TRP A 151 -7.50 -7.04 -14.27
CA TRP A 151 -7.25 -7.15 -12.83
C TRP A 151 -5.77 -6.88 -12.56
N GLY A 152 -5.47 -5.72 -11.98
CA GLY A 152 -4.11 -5.32 -11.63
C GLY A 152 -4.01 -3.81 -11.54
N ASP A 153 -3.58 -3.31 -10.38
CA ASP A 153 -3.28 -1.91 -10.10
C ASP A 153 -4.44 -0.92 -10.31
N HIS A 154 -5.64 -1.26 -9.80
CA HIS A 154 -6.60 -0.20 -9.52
C HIS A 154 -6.07 0.64 -8.35
N GLU A 155 -5.72 1.89 -8.68
CA GLU A 155 -5.51 2.96 -7.71
C GLU A 155 -6.64 2.94 -6.65
N PRO A 156 -6.33 3.27 -5.39
CA PRO A 156 -7.35 3.38 -4.36
C PRO A 156 -8.48 4.28 -4.89
N ILE A 157 -9.71 3.75 -4.84
CA ILE A 157 -10.93 4.50 -5.21
C ILE A 157 -10.82 5.86 -4.51
N PRO A 158 -10.88 6.99 -5.26
CA PRO A 158 -10.72 8.30 -4.68
C PRO A 158 -11.72 8.46 -3.54
N ALA A 159 -11.24 8.91 -2.38
CA ALA A 159 -12.08 9.21 -1.25
C ALA A 159 -13.23 10.12 -1.73
N ALA A 160 -14.47 9.67 -1.53
CA ALA A 160 -15.63 10.49 -1.82
C ALA A 160 -15.50 11.78 -0.99
N ASN A 161 -15.42 12.92 -1.69
CA ASN A 161 -15.37 14.27 -1.10
C ASN A 161 -16.72 14.69 -0.49
N ASP A 162 -17.39 13.79 0.23
CA ASP A 162 -18.63 14.09 0.93
C ASP A 162 -18.32 14.48 2.38
N ASP A 163 -18.82 15.64 2.81
CA ASP A 163 -18.63 16.15 4.18
C ASP A 163 -19.09 15.15 5.27
N VAL A 164 -20.04 14.26 4.94
CA VAL A 164 -20.52 13.17 5.83
C VAL A 164 -19.49 12.05 5.95
N ALA A 165 -18.77 11.73 4.88
CA ALA A 165 -17.66 10.75 4.91
C ALA A 165 -16.51 11.25 5.78
N ALA A 166 -16.24 12.56 5.77
CA ALA A 166 -15.20 13.17 6.60
C ALA A 166 -15.50 13.05 8.11
N GLU A 167 -16.77 13.18 8.53
CA GLU A 167 -17.17 13.04 9.93
C GLU A 167 -17.06 11.59 10.43
N ALA A 168 -17.51 10.60 9.65
CA ALA A 168 -17.40 9.19 10.00
C ALA A 168 -15.93 8.72 10.08
N VAL A 169 -15.10 9.16 9.13
CA VAL A 169 -13.65 8.93 9.14
C VAL A 169 -13.00 9.53 10.40
N CYS A 170 -13.43 10.72 10.82
CA CYS A 170 -12.94 11.38 12.03
C CYS A 170 -13.25 10.56 13.31
N ILE A 171 -14.42 9.92 13.40
CA ILE A 171 -14.79 9.07 14.54
C ILE A 171 -13.85 7.86 14.66
N HIS A 172 -13.58 7.19 13.54
CA HIS A 172 -12.65 6.05 13.49
C HIS A 172 -11.22 6.43 13.86
N GLN A 173 -10.75 7.59 13.39
CA GLN A 173 -9.43 8.13 13.72
C GLN A 173 -9.33 8.51 15.19
N THR A 174 -10.35 9.17 15.75
CA THR A 174 -10.37 9.58 17.16
C THR A 174 -10.29 8.37 18.10
N GLU A 175 -11.01 7.29 17.79
CA GLU A 175 -10.89 6.06 18.56
C GLU A 175 -9.48 5.47 18.47
N TYR A 176 -8.91 5.41 17.26
CA TYR A 176 -7.53 4.94 17.07
C TYR A 176 -6.52 5.78 17.86
N GLU A 177 -6.63 7.11 17.83
CA GLU A 177 -5.75 8.01 18.59
C GLU A 177 -5.92 7.84 20.10
N PHE A 178 -7.15 7.68 20.59
CA PHE A 178 -7.42 7.43 22.01
C PHE A 178 -6.79 6.11 22.47
N PHE A 179 -6.96 5.03 21.69
CA PHE A 179 -6.34 3.73 21.99
C PHE A 179 -4.82 3.77 21.86
N ARG A 180 -4.29 4.43 20.83
CA ARG A 180 -2.85 4.63 20.67
C ARG A 180 -2.28 5.37 21.87
N ALA A 181 -2.91 6.46 22.31
CA ALA A 181 -2.48 7.20 23.49
C ALA A 181 -2.55 6.37 24.78
N ALA A 182 -3.48 5.42 24.88
CA ALA A 182 -3.58 4.49 26.01
C ALA A 182 -2.58 3.33 25.95
N MET A 183 -2.11 2.95 24.75
CA MET A 183 -1.10 1.91 24.51
C MET A 183 0.33 2.47 24.62
N VAL A 184 0.53 3.74 24.25
CA VAL A 184 1.80 4.47 24.37
C VAL A 184 1.92 5.03 25.79
N GLU A 185 1.93 4.15 26.79
CA GLU A 185 2.71 4.47 27.98
C GLU A 185 4.18 4.31 27.58
N PRO A 186 5.06 5.31 27.83
CA PRO A 186 6.48 5.14 27.58
C PRO A 186 6.97 4.00 28.48
N TYR A 187 7.10 2.81 27.89
CA TYR A 187 7.55 1.65 28.60
C TYR A 187 9.02 1.87 28.96
N LEU A 188 9.26 2.21 30.22
CA LEU A 188 10.58 2.27 30.84
C LEU A 188 10.95 0.87 31.33
N GLY A 189 10.82 -0.12 30.44
CA GLY A 189 11.24 -1.48 30.72
C GLY A 189 12.77 -1.54 30.83
N ASP A 190 13.28 -2.29 31.80
CA ASP A 190 14.73 -2.53 31.93
C ASP A 190 15.25 -3.56 30.89
N ASP A 191 14.35 -4.27 30.19
CA ASP A 191 14.69 -5.31 29.21
C ASP A 191 15.06 -4.69 27.84
N PRO A 192 16.32 -4.85 27.37
CA PRO A 192 16.74 -4.34 26.08
C PRO A 192 16.05 -5.04 24.89
N VAL A 193 15.58 -6.29 25.02
CA VAL A 193 14.86 -6.97 23.94
C VAL A 193 13.48 -6.32 23.72
N GLU A 194 12.69 -6.16 24.78
CA GLU A 194 11.38 -5.51 24.71
C GLU A 194 11.50 -4.07 24.17
N THR A 195 12.49 -3.31 24.65
CA THR A 195 12.76 -1.94 24.20
C THR A 195 13.01 -1.87 22.68
N VAL A 196 13.82 -2.78 22.15
CA VAL A 196 14.10 -2.83 20.71
C VAL A 196 12.84 -3.25 19.94
N VAL A 197 12.12 -4.29 20.38
CA VAL A 197 10.89 -4.76 19.73
C VAL A 197 9.87 -3.62 19.62
N ASP A 198 9.58 -2.95 20.73
CA ASP A 198 8.60 -1.87 20.79
C ASP A 198 8.99 -0.71 19.88
N PHE A 199 10.25 -0.27 19.91
CA PHE A 199 10.72 0.82 19.07
C PHE A 199 10.62 0.50 17.58
N MET A 200 10.99 -0.72 17.19
CA MET A 200 10.97 -1.16 15.80
C MET A 200 9.55 -1.36 15.29
N MET A 201 8.69 -2.02 16.07
CA MET A 201 7.30 -2.26 15.70
C MET A 201 6.49 -0.96 15.64
N GLN A 202 6.69 -0.05 16.60
CA GLN A 202 6.07 1.28 16.57
C GLN A 202 6.52 2.06 15.32
N GLY A 203 7.81 1.97 14.97
CA GLY A 203 8.35 2.55 13.74
C GLY A 203 7.67 2.04 12.47
N LEU A 204 7.56 0.71 12.34
CA LEU A 204 6.89 0.07 11.20
C LEU A 204 5.40 0.43 11.13
N VAL A 205 4.72 0.50 12.28
CA VAL A 205 3.32 0.92 12.36
C VAL A 205 3.14 2.36 11.90
N ASP A 206 4.04 3.27 12.31
CA ASP A 206 4.02 4.68 11.87
C ASP A 206 4.32 4.84 10.37
N GLU A 207 5.04 3.89 9.78
CA GLU A 207 5.34 3.84 8.35
C GLU A 207 4.19 3.26 7.50
N ASP A 208 3.26 2.52 8.09
CA ASP A 208 2.10 1.94 7.39
C ASP A 208 0.92 2.94 7.29
N PHE A 209 1.02 3.84 6.33
CA PHE A 209 -0.02 4.82 6.00
C PHE A 209 -1.00 4.34 4.92
N GLY A 210 -0.96 3.07 4.52
CA GLY A 210 -1.97 2.46 3.64
C GLY A 210 -1.90 2.72 2.13
N ARG A 211 -0.85 3.35 1.57
CA ARG A 211 -0.71 3.42 0.09
C ARG A 211 -0.22 2.10 -0.52
N HIS A 212 0.41 1.26 0.28
CA HIS A 212 0.91 -0.03 -0.16
C HIS A 212 0.03 -1.09 0.48
N THR A 213 -0.75 -1.81 -0.34
CA THR A 213 -1.62 -2.89 0.13
C THR A 213 -0.84 -4.02 0.78
N ASP A 214 0.45 -4.12 0.44
CA ASP A 214 1.34 -5.24 0.75
C ASP A 214 2.56 -4.83 1.58
N TYR A 215 2.43 -3.76 2.35
CA TYR A 215 3.50 -3.19 3.14
C TYR A 215 4.19 -4.23 4.04
N TRP A 216 3.43 -4.96 4.86
CA TRP A 216 3.99 -5.86 5.87
C TRP A 216 4.68 -7.09 5.27
N LEU A 217 4.34 -7.47 4.04
CA LEU A 217 5.05 -8.51 3.29
C LEU A 217 6.44 -8.07 2.84
N THR A 218 6.66 -6.77 2.62
CA THR A 218 7.97 -6.23 2.20
C THR A 218 8.99 -6.12 3.34
N VAL A 219 8.55 -6.27 4.59
CA VAL A 219 9.42 -6.11 5.76
C VAL A 219 10.33 -7.33 5.91
N ASP A 220 11.63 -7.12 5.68
CA ASP A 220 12.69 -8.10 5.90
C ASP A 220 13.27 -7.97 7.31
N ILE A 221 13.30 -9.08 8.05
CA ILE A 221 13.77 -9.11 9.45
C ILE A 221 15.26 -8.74 9.57
N SER A 222 16.10 -9.15 8.62
CA SER A 222 17.54 -8.88 8.66
C SER A 222 17.82 -7.41 8.39
N VAL A 223 17.01 -6.78 7.55
CA VAL A 223 16.99 -5.34 7.34
C VAL A 223 16.51 -4.61 8.60
N LEU A 224 15.44 -5.09 9.23
CA LEU A 224 14.88 -4.52 10.46
C LEU A 224 15.90 -4.55 11.62
N MET A 225 16.60 -5.67 11.81
CA MET A 225 17.65 -5.79 12.82
C MET A 225 18.81 -4.81 12.57
N ARG A 226 19.23 -4.62 11.32
CA ARG A 226 20.25 -3.62 10.98
C ARG A 226 19.79 -2.19 11.23
N CYS A 227 18.51 -1.87 10.99
CA CYS A 227 17.95 -0.59 11.41
C CYS A 227 18.07 -0.40 12.93
N ALA A 228 17.75 -1.45 13.71
CA ALA A 228 17.85 -1.39 15.17
C ALA A 228 19.30 -1.16 15.63
N GLU A 229 20.29 -1.77 14.99
CA GLU A 229 21.72 -1.54 15.28
C GLU A 229 22.15 -0.08 15.04
N LEU A 230 21.53 0.59 14.06
CA LEU A 230 21.81 1.98 13.73
C LEU A 230 21.08 2.96 14.65
N ASP A 231 19.82 2.68 14.97
CA ASP A 231 18.93 3.59 15.70
C ASP A 231 19.03 3.42 17.23
N LEU A 232 19.27 2.20 17.71
CA LEU A 232 19.40 1.81 19.12
C LEU A 232 20.71 1.06 19.40
N PRO A 233 21.89 1.64 19.12
CA PRO A 233 23.16 0.94 19.22
C PRO A 233 23.49 0.47 20.64
N ILE A 234 23.03 1.18 21.67
CA ILE A 234 23.29 0.83 23.08
C ILE A 234 22.48 -0.42 23.46
N ASP A 235 21.19 -0.45 23.17
CA ASP A 235 20.33 -1.59 23.52
C ASP A 235 20.68 -2.82 22.68
N MET A 236 21.01 -2.65 21.40
CA MET A 236 21.50 -3.75 20.56
C MET A 236 22.82 -4.34 21.07
N ALA A 237 23.75 -3.50 21.55
CA ALA A 237 24.98 -3.98 22.19
C ALA A 237 24.66 -4.80 23.46
N ARG A 238 23.72 -4.34 24.30
CA ARG A 238 23.27 -5.08 25.49
C ARG A 238 22.65 -6.43 25.14
N VAL A 239 21.74 -6.48 24.15
CA VAL A 239 21.15 -7.74 23.66
C VAL A 239 22.23 -8.72 23.20
N ALA A 240 23.25 -8.22 22.49
CA ALA A 240 24.36 -9.03 22.02
C ALA A 240 25.26 -9.54 23.17
N GLU A 241 25.59 -8.68 24.14
CA GLU A 241 26.35 -9.03 25.35
C GLU A 241 25.64 -10.10 26.19
N ASP A 242 24.31 -10.01 26.29
CA ASP A 242 23.47 -10.96 27.00
C ASP A 242 23.22 -12.27 26.21
N GLY A 243 23.66 -12.35 24.96
CA GLY A 243 23.47 -13.53 24.09
C GLY A 243 22.02 -13.76 23.63
N ARG A 244 21.20 -12.71 23.61
CA ARG A 244 19.74 -12.76 23.34
C ARG A 244 19.35 -12.38 21.90
N MET A 245 20.31 -12.38 20.97
CA MET A 245 20.04 -12.01 19.56
C MET A 245 19.02 -12.92 18.86
N GLU A 246 19.06 -14.23 19.12
CA GLU A 246 18.09 -15.17 18.56
C GLU A 246 16.69 -15.00 19.18
N GLU A 247 16.63 -14.65 20.46
CA GLU A 247 15.37 -14.31 21.14
C GLU A 247 14.74 -13.06 20.52
N LEU A 248 15.51 -11.98 20.38
CA LEU A 248 15.07 -10.75 19.72
C LEU A 248 14.54 -11.03 18.31
N LYS A 249 15.28 -11.81 17.52
CA LYS A 249 14.86 -12.19 16.16
C LYS A 249 13.56 -13.00 16.16
N ALA A 250 13.42 -13.95 17.09
CA ALA A 250 12.22 -14.78 17.19
C ALA A 250 10.98 -13.95 17.55
N VAL A 251 11.11 -13.04 18.52
CA VAL A 251 10.00 -12.15 18.93
C VAL A 251 9.62 -11.21 17.79
N LEU A 252 10.59 -10.55 17.14
CA LEU A 252 10.30 -9.69 15.99
C LEU A 252 9.63 -10.46 14.84
N LEU A 253 10.08 -11.69 14.54
CA LEU A 253 9.42 -12.52 13.52
C LEU A 253 7.98 -12.84 13.88
N GLN A 254 7.72 -13.19 15.13
CA GLN A 254 6.37 -13.45 15.61
C GLN A 254 5.47 -12.22 15.46
N GLU A 255 5.94 -11.03 15.85
CA GLU A 255 5.20 -9.77 15.69
C GLU A 255 4.96 -9.42 14.22
N LEU A 256 5.95 -9.62 13.35
CA LEU A 256 5.80 -9.44 11.91
C LEU A 256 4.76 -10.39 11.31
N ASP A 257 4.75 -11.66 11.72
CA ASP A 257 3.78 -12.64 11.23
C ASP A 257 2.35 -12.27 11.67
N VAL A 258 2.17 -11.79 12.90
CA VAL A 258 0.88 -11.22 13.36
C VAL A 258 0.45 -10.06 12.48
N MET A 259 1.37 -9.13 12.15
CA MET A 259 1.03 -7.99 11.31
C MET A 259 0.74 -8.37 9.85
N ARG A 260 1.42 -9.39 9.32
CA ARG A 260 1.13 -9.94 7.97
C ARG A 260 -0.23 -10.63 7.92
N GLU A 261 -0.59 -11.40 8.95
CA GLU A 261 -1.93 -11.97 9.08
C GLU A 261 -2.99 -10.87 9.21
N THR A 262 -2.68 -9.79 9.94
CA THR A 262 -3.55 -8.61 10.04
C THR A 262 -3.74 -7.95 8.67
N GLU A 263 -2.67 -7.76 7.90
CA GLU A 263 -2.74 -7.18 6.56
C GLU A 263 -3.57 -8.05 5.62
N GLN A 264 -3.42 -9.38 5.70
CA GLN A 264 -4.24 -10.30 4.93
C GLN A 264 -5.72 -10.16 5.26
N GLY A 265 -6.09 -10.09 6.55
CA GLY A 265 -7.46 -9.84 6.96
C GLY A 265 -7.99 -8.47 6.51
N TRP A 266 -7.14 -7.44 6.48
CA TRP A 266 -7.50 -6.13 5.93
C TRP A 266 -7.73 -6.17 4.41
N ARG A 267 -6.95 -6.95 3.66
CA ARG A 267 -7.14 -7.15 2.21
C ARG A 267 -8.44 -7.90 1.92
N GLU A 268 -8.79 -8.88 2.75
CA GLU A 268 -10.04 -9.64 2.65
C GLU A 268 -11.29 -8.76 2.82
N LEU A 269 -11.17 -7.56 3.41
CA LEU A 269 -12.27 -6.59 3.46
C LEU A 269 -12.59 -5.95 2.10
N GLY A 270 -11.68 -5.98 1.11
CA GLY A 270 -11.91 -5.42 -0.23
C GLY A 270 -12.21 -3.90 -0.26
N ALA A 271 -12.13 -3.29 -1.43
CA ALA A 271 -12.31 -1.83 -1.56
C ALA A 271 -13.76 -1.37 -1.29
N PRO A 272 -14.82 -2.01 -1.85
CA PRO A 272 -16.20 -1.55 -1.66
C PRO A 272 -16.66 -1.60 -0.20
N LEU A 273 -16.38 -2.70 0.51
CA LEU A 273 -16.77 -2.83 1.91
C LEU A 273 -15.94 -1.89 2.80
N ARG A 274 -14.62 -1.74 2.59
CA ARG A 274 -13.82 -0.73 3.33
C ARG A 274 -14.39 0.69 3.14
N SER A 275 -14.80 1.05 1.92
CA SER A 275 -15.41 2.34 1.65
C SER A 275 -16.71 2.54 2.43
N LEU A 276 -17.62 1.56 2.38
CA LEU A 276 -18.88 1.63 3.14
C LEU A 276 -18.66 1.65 4.65
N LEU A 277 -17.70 0.88 5.16
CA LEU A 277 -17.34 0.90 6.59
C LEU A 277 -16.82 2.27 7.01
N ALA A 278 -16.08 2.96 6.14
CA ALA A 278 -15.53 4.28 6.43
C ALA A 278 -16.60 5.37 6.44
N THR A 279 -17.61 5.27 5.57
CA THR A 279 -18.60 6.33 5.37
C THR A 279 -19.90 6.13 6.16
N SER A 280 -20.24 4.87 6.48
CA SER A 280 -21.60 4.52 6.88
C SER A 280 -21.69 3.68 8.15
N ALA A 281 -20.57 3.20 8.71
CA ALA A 281 -20.55 2.41 9.93
C ALA A 281 -19.89 3.18 11.07
N GLY A 282 -20.39 2.99 12.30
CA GLY A 282 -19.67 3.38 13.50
C GLY A 282 -18.67 2.30 13.93
N PRO A 283 -17.70 2.62 14.81
CA PRO A 283 -16.68 1.69 15.29
C PRO A 283 -17.14 0.29 15.70
N ARG A 284 -18.19 0.20 16.53
CA ARG A 284 -18.72 -1.09 17.00
C ARG A 284 -19.31 -1.92 15.87
N GLU A 285 -19.98 -1.27 14.92
CA GLU A 285 -20.57 -1.95 13.77
C GLU A 285 -19.47 -2.42 12.81
N THR A 286 -18.46 -1.57 12.56
CA THR A 286 -17.29 -1.91 11.76
C THR A 286 -16.56 -3.13 12.33
N MET A 287 -16.26 -3.13 13.63
CA MET A 287 -15.63 -4.29 14.28
C MET A 287 -16.47 -5.56 14.16
N ARG A 288 -17.80 -5.46 14.32
CA ARG A 288 -18.71 -6.59 14.17
C ARG A 288 -18.68 -7.15 12.74
N ILE A 289 -18.76 -6.28 11.73
CA ILE A 289 -18.73 -6.69 10.31
C ILE A 289 -17.39 -7.33 9.94
N ILE A 290 -16.27 -6.73 10.35
CA ILE A 290 -14.92 -7.29 10.16
C ILE A 290 -14.85 -8.69 10.79
N LYS A 291 -15.30 -8.83 12.04
CA LYS A 291 -15.31 -10.11 12.74
C LYS A 291 -16.13 -11.17 12.00
N THR A 292 -17.37 -10.86 11.62
CA THR A 292 -18.24 -11.80 10.89
C THR A 292 -17.57 -12.25 9.57
N LEU A 293 -16.96 -11.32 8.83
CA LEU A 293 -16.33 -11.66 7.56
C LEU A 293 -15.11 -12.57 7.75
N LEU A 294 -14.22 -12.25 8.70
CA LEU A 294 -13.03 -13.06 8.97
C LEU A 294 -13.39 -14.46 9.48
N GLU A 295 -14.43 -14.59 10.30
CA GLU A 295 -14.97 -15.90 10.73
C GLU A 295 -15.54 -16.72 9.56
N ALA A 296 -15.97 -16.09 8.47
CA ALA A 296 -16.43 -16.78 7.27
C ALA A 296 -15.31 -17.21 6.32
N HIS A 297 -14.16 -16.53 6.37
CA HIS A 297 -12.96 -16.88 5.59
C HIS A 297 -12.20 -18.06 6.19
N ASP A 298 -12.19 -18.19 7.52
CA ASP A 298 -11.35 -19.17 8.20
C ASP A 298 -12.18 -20.21 8.98
N SER A 299 -12.06 -21.48 8.58
CA SER A 299 -12.59 -22.61 9.37
C SER A 299 -11.66 -23.02 10.52
N THR A 300 -10.44 -22.47 10.56
CA THR A 300 -9.49 -22.63 11.64
C THR A 300 -9.52 -21.42 12.58
N SER A 301 -9.54 -21.68 13.89
CA SER A 301 -9.83 -20.69 14.93
C SER A 301 -8.73 -19.65 15.20
N SER A 302 -7.67 -19.60 14.40
CA SER A 302 -6.51 -18.71 14.64
C SER A 302 -6.74 -17.28 14.12
N ARG A 303 -7.35 -17.08 12.93
CA ARG A 303 -7.53 -15.73 12.36
C ARG A 303 -8.69 -14.93 12.94
N SER A 304 -9.75 -15.60 13.43
CA SER A 304 -10.93 -14.92 14.01
C SER A 304 -10.61 -14.05 15.24
N ASN A 305 -9.51 -14.34 15.93
CA ASN A 305 -9.04 -13.56 17.08
C ASN A 305 -8.36 -12.24 16.68
N ASN A 306 -8.03 -12.01 15.40
CA ASN A 306 -7.29 -10.82 14.96
C ASN A 306 -8.17 -9.71 14.35
N HIS A 307 -9.50 -9.79 14.48
CA HIS A 307 -10.40 -8.74 13.98
C HIS A 307 -10.14 -7.35 14.60
N ILE A 308 -9.61 -7.31 15.83
CA ILE A 308 -9.19 -6.06 16.49
C ILE A 308 -7.99 -5.44 15.77
N GLY A 309 -6.96 -6.24 15.47
CA GLY A 309 -5.81 -5.76 14.70
C GLY A 309 -6.21 -5.27 13.32
N VAL A 310 -7.12 -5.98 12.64
CA VAL A 310 -7.64 -5.59 11.31
C VAL A 310 -8.40 -4.27 11.39
N TYR A 311 -9.23 -4.09 12.41
CA TYR A 311 -9.92 -2.83 12.67
C TYR A 311 -8.93 -1.67 12.93
N TRP A 312 -7.87 -1.91 13.71
CA TRP A 312 -6.85 -0.87 13.94
C TRP A 312 -6.07 -0.52 12.68
N MET A 313 -5.70 -1.50 11.87
CA MET A 313 -5.10 -1.24 10.56
C MET A 313 -6.04 -0.45 9.66
N PHE A 314 -7.34 -0.79 9.67
CA PHE A 314 -8.37 -0.03 8.97
C PHE A 314 -8.40 1.44 9.42
N CYS A 315 -8.55 1.71 10.72
CA CYS A 315 -8.58 3.08 11.24
C CYS A 315 -7.28 3.85 10.93
N ARG A 316 -6.12 3.22 11.06
CA ARG A 316 -4.82 3.84 10.73
C ARG A 316 -4.74 4.24 9.25
N ARG A 317 -5.15 3.34 8.36
CA ARG A 317 -5.13 3.58 6.90
C ARG A 317 -6.28 4.48 6.41
N LEU A 318 -7.30 4.72 7.24
CA LEU A 318 -8.29 5.79 7.06
C LEU A 318 -7.78 7.16 7.50
N GLY A 319 -6.73 7.20 8.33
CA GLY A 319 -5.99 8.41 8.68
C GLY A 319 -5.73 9.27 7.44
N PRO A 320 -5.63 10.60 7.54
CA PRO A 320 -5.03 11.35 6.44
C PRO A 320 -3.73 10.60 6.12
N THR A 321 -3.55 10.11 4.88
CA THR A 321 -2.19 9.72 4.48
C THR A 321 -1.43 10.97 4.81
N PHE A 322 -0.48 10.93 5.75
CA PHE A 322 0.25 12.11 6.17
C PHE A 322 1.04 12.57 4.94
N ASP A 323 0.38 13.22 3.98
CA ASP A 323 0.83 14.33 3.19
C ASP A 323 1.12 15.44 4.20
N ASN A 324 2.09 15.15 5.08
CA ASN A 324 3.13 16.09 5.35
C ASN A 324 3.61 16.51 3.96
N ALA A 325 2.96 17.52 3.39
CA ALA A 325 3.47 18.27 2.27
C ALA A 325 4.93 18.52 2.65
N PRO A 326 5.89 18.06 1.85
CA PRO A 326 7.28 18.09 2.28
C PRO A 326 7.60 19.51 2.70
N SER A 327 7.93 19.67 3.98
CA SER A 327 8.20 20.98 4.52
C SER A 327 9.56 21.39 3.98
N LEU A 328 9.55 22.36 3.07
CA LEU A 328 10.79 23.03 2.68
C LEU A 328 11.15 23.97 3.83
N LEU A 329 12.15 23.59 4.61
CA LEU A 329 12.57 24.36 5.77
C LEU A 329 13.82 25.17 5.40
N PRO A 330 13.78 26.51 5.48
CA PRO A 330 14.99 27.31 5.36
C PRO A 330 15.92 26.97 6.52
N LEU A 331 17.17 26.65 6.20
CA LEU A 331 18.16 26.32 7.19
C LEU A 331 18.93 27.57 7.63
N PRO A 332 19.17 27.74 8.95
CA PRO A 332 20.11 28.75 9.40
C PRO A 332 21.49 28.42 8.84
N LEU A 333 22.06 29.36 8.08
CA LEU A 333 23.38 29.23 7.44
C LEU A 333 24.53 29.34 8.44
N ASP A 334 24.23 29.87 9.61
CA ASP A 334 25.21 30.15 10.64
C ASP A 334 25.61 28.83 11.31
N ASN A 335 26.77 28.28 10.90
CA ASN A 335 27.56 27.23 11.59
C ASN A 335 27.61 25.80 11.00
N ALA A 336 27.48 25.60 9.69
CA ALA A 336 27.73 24.27 9.10
C ALA A 336 28.97 24.23 8.18
N PRO A 337 30.18 23.90 8.69
CA PRO A 337 31.42 23.85 7.91
C PRO A 337 31.35 22.95 6.66
N HIS A 338 30.53 21.89 6.72
CA HIS A 338 30.30 21.00 5.58
C HIS A 338 29.57 21.70 4.43
N ILE A 339 28.61 22.58 4.72
CA ILE A 339 27.88 23.34 3.70
C ILE A 339 28.81 24.31 2.98
N ASP A 340 29.66 25.02 3.73
CA ASP A 340 30.63 25.93 3.13
C ASP A 340 31.68 25.17 2.31
N SER A 341 32.14 24.01 2.78
CA SER A 341 33.02 23.14 1.99
C SER A 341 32.37 22.74 0.65
N ILE A 342 31.10 22.34 0.68
CA ILE A 342 30.34 21.94 -0.53
C ILE A 342 30.12 23.14 -1.48
N ARG A 343 29.89 24.35 -0.96
CA ARG A 343 29.79 25.56 -1.81
C ARG A 343 31.07 25.87 -2.58
N HIS A 344 32.21 25.63 -1.95
CA HIS A 344 33.52 25.93 -2.53
C HIS A 344 34.13 24.73 -3.30
N ASP A 345 33.54 23.54 -3.20
CA ASP A 345 33.94 22.38 -4.01
C ASP A 345 33.52 22.59 -5.47
N ILE A 346 34.51 22.51 -6.37
CA ILE A 346 34.35 22.64 -7.82
C ILE A 346 33.49 21.49 -8.38
N ALA A 347 33.57 20.31 -7.78
CA ALA A 347 32.82 19.13 -8.21
C ALA A 347 31.35 19.15 -7.71
N ALA A 348 30.99 20.03 -6.77
CA ALA A 348 29.69 19.98 -6.10
C ALA A 348 28.47 20.08 -7.02
N THR A 349 28.62 20.65 -8.21
CA THR A 349 27.53 20.73 -9.21
C THR A 349 27.18 19.37 -9.83
N GLU A 350 28.04 18.36 -9.68
CA GLU A 350 27.84 17.00 -10.18
C GLU A 350 27.89 15.94 -9.07
N THR A 351 28.04 16.35 -7.81
CA THR A 351 28.20 15.44 -6.67
C THR A 351 26.99 15.51 -5.73
N CYS A 352 26.47 14.34 -5.35
CA CYS A 352 25.63 14.19 -4.15
C CYS A 352 26.53 13.88 -2.95
N TYR A 353 26.33 14.54 -1.81
CA TYR A 353 27.08 14.23 -0.58
C TYR A 353 26.16 13.55 0.43
N LEU A 354 26.64 12.51 1.10
CA LEU A 354 25.99 11.95 2.28
C LEU A 354 26.67 12.53 3.54
N VAL A 355 25.89 13.15 4.41
CA VAL A 355 26.39 13.85 5.61
C VAL A 355 25.58 13.43 6.83
N ASP A 356 26.24 13.35 8.00
CA ASP A 356 25.55 13.14 9.28
C ASP A 356 24.70 14.38 9.63
N THR A 357 23.43 14.18 9.99
CA THR A 357 22.51 15.30 10.30
C THR A 357 22.93 16.06 11.56
N ALA A 358 23.69 15.42 12.46
CA ALA A 358 24.30 16.07 13.62
C ALA A 358 25.32 17.14 13.21
N ASP A 359 26.07 16.94 12.12
CA ASP A 359 27.08 17.88 11.63
C ASP A 359 26.48 19.11 10.93
N LEU A 360 25.18 19.05 10.61
CA LEU A 360 24.43 20.15 10.00
C LEU A 360 23.54 20.90 10.98
N PHE A 361 22.87 20.18 11.89
CA PHE A 361 21.81 20.75 12.74
C PHE A 361 22.13 20.70 14.24
N GLY A 362 23.22 20.04 14.66
CA GLY A 362 23.56 19.78 16.07
C GLY A 362 22.63 18.76 16.75
N SER A 363 21.32 18.80 16.47
CA SER A 363 20.34 17.78 16.89
C SER A 363 19.68 17.13 15.66
N PRO A 364 19.94 15.84 15.38
CA PRO A 364 19.48 15.17 14.17
C PRO A 364 17.95 14.95 14.13
N TYR A 365 17.32 14.79 15.30
CA TYR A 365 15.93 14.31 15.39
C TYR A 365 14.86 15.39 15.18
N VAL A 366 15.18 16.67 15.40
CA VAL A 366 14.18 17.75 15.35
C VAL A 366 13.66 17.97 13.92
N TYR A 367 14.47 17.67 12.90
CA TYR A 367 14.17 18.04 11.52
C TYR A 367 13.97 16.88 10.55
N THR A 368 14.71 15.78 10.68
CA THR A 368 14.79 14.76 9.61
C THR A 368 14.36 13.35 10.03
N SER A 369 14.26 13.08 11.35
CA SER A 369 14.09 11.74 11.93
C SER A 369 15.06 10.68 11.40
N ASN A 370 16.20 11.09 10.84
CA ASN A 370 17.23 10.21 10.26
C ASN A 370 18.62 10.73 10.62
N LYS A 371 19.56 9.81 10.85
CA LYS A 371 20.95 10.11 11.17
C LYS A 371 21.75 10.73 10.02
N HIS A 372 21.33 10.47 8.79
CA HIS A 372 22.01 10.94 7.59
C HIS A 372 21.10 11.81 6.74
N CYS A 373 21.69 12.62 5.87
CA CYS A 373 20.99 13.36 4.83
C CYS A 373 21.83 13.46 3.55
N LEU A 374 21.15 13.62 2.43
CA LEU A 374 21.78 13.95 1.17
C LEU A 374 21.96 15.46 1.08
N VAL A 375 23.08 15.94 0.57
CA VAL A 375 23.36 17.35 0.36
C VAL A 375 23.74 17.56 -1.10
N ILE A 376 23.05 18.47 -1.78
CA ILE A 376 23.16 18.69 -3.22
C ILE A 376 23.22 20.18 -3.49
N ARG A 377 24.23 20.61 -4.25
CA ARG A 377 24.31 21.98 -4.73
C ARG A 377 23.44 22.14 -5.98
N LEU A 378 22.50 23.07 -5.94
CA LEU A 378 21.67 23.41 -7.10
C LEU A 378 21.98 24.81 -7.63
N PRO A 379 21.81 25.05 -8.95
CA PRO A 379 21.85 26.39 -9.51
C PRO A 379 20.81 27.33 -8.87
N GLU A 380 21.18 28.59 -8.66
CA GLU A 380 20.32 29.62 -8.04
C GLU A 380 18.91 29.75 -8.66
N PRO A 381 18.69 29.57 -9.98
CA PRO A 381 17.34 29.61 -10.55
C PRO A 381 16.34 28.60 -9.93
N TRP A 382 16.82 27.45 -9.41
CA TRP A 382 15.96 26.48 -8.72
C TRP A 382 15.36 27.03 -7.42
N LEU A 383 15.97 28.07 -6.82
CA LEU A 383 15.46 28.71 -5.60
C LEU A 383 14.07 29.34 -5.80
N GLN A 384 13.70 29.67 -7.04
CA GLN A 384 12.38 30.20 -7.39
C GLN A 384 11.29 29.11 -7.46
N LEU A 385 11.69 27.84 -7.46
CA LEU A 385 10.81 26.67 -7.65
C LEU A 385 10.66 25.85 -6.37
N GLN A 386 10.48 26.53 -5.24
CA GLN A 386 10.36 25.90 -3.93
C GLN A 386 9.28 24.82 -3.88
N ASP A 387 8.14 25.05 -4.55
CA ASP A 387 7.05 24.06 -4.65
C ASP A 387 7.46 22.79 -5.40
N THR A 388 8.37 22.91 -6.38
CA THR A 388 8.90 21.75 -7.11
C THR A 388 9.97 21.04 -6.27
N LEU A 389 10.76 21.78 -5.50
CA LEU A 389 11.74 21.22 -4.56
C LEU A 389 11.06 20.53 -3.39
N SER A 390 9.86 20.95 -3.00
CA SER A 390 9.05 20.25 -2.00
C SER A 390 8.16 19.18 -2.60
N ALA A 391 7.97 19.10 -3.92
CA ALA A 391 7.16 18.06 -4.51
C ALA A 391 7.80 16.67 -4.31
N ASN A 392 7.09 15.78 -3.61
CA ASN A 392 7.53 14.41 -3.43
C ASN A 392 7.00 13.49 -4.53
N MET A 393 7.90 12.86 -5.27
CA MET A 393 7.57 11.91 -6.33
C MET A 393 7.81 10.45 -5.93
N GLY A 394 8.24 10.21 -4.69
CA GLY A 394 8.86 8.94 -4.28
C GLY A 394 10.21 8.73 -4.98
N ILE A 395 10.89 7.63 -4.69
CA ILE A 395 12.12 7.28 -5.41
C ILE A 395 11.74 6.69 -6.77
N GLN A 396 12.02 7.45 -7.83
CA GLN A 396 11.79 7.05 -9.21
C GLN A 396 13.08 6.53 -9.86
N ARG A 397 12.92 5.49 -10.70
CA ARG A 397 13.96 4.97 -11.58
C ARG A 397 13.72 5.46 -13.00
N ILE A 398 14.76 6.00 -13.63
CA ILE A 398 14.70 6.57 -14.97
C ILE A 398 15.87 6.03 -15.79
N VAL A 399 15.58 5.57 -17.01
CA VAL A 399 16.61 5.23 -17.99
C VAL A 399 16.94 6.50 -18.77
N SER A 400 18.18 6.99 -18.68
CA SER A 400 18.64 8.12 -19.50
C SER A 400 19.63 7.67 -20.57
N GLN A 401 19.56 8.25 -21.75
CA GLN A 401 20.56 8.07 -22.81
C GLN A 401 21.18 9.42 -23.21
N SER A 402 22.52 9.46 -23.27
CA SER A 402 23.27 10.62 -23.76
C SER A 402 23.26 10.70 -25.29
N PRO A 403 23.39 11.88 -25.89
CA PRO A 403 23.28 12.04 -27.34
C PRO A 403 24.48 11.37 -28.04
N GLY A 404 24.18 10.52 -29.03
CA GLY A 404 25.20 9.77 -29.79
C GLY A 404 25.84 8.60 -29.04
N GLY A 405 25.47 8.35 -27.77
CA GLY A 405 25.94 7.21 -26.98
C GLY A 405 25.03 6.00 -27.14
N SER A 406 25.62 4.80 -27.29
CA SER A 406 24.90 3.53 -27.19
C SER A 406 24.61 3.10 -25.75
N GLU A 407 25.17 3.82 -24.77
CA GLU A 407 25.09 3.48 -23.36
C GLU A 407 23.86 4.13 -22.70
N PHE A 408 23.04 3.27 -22.09
CA PHE A 408 21.95 3.68 -21.21
C PHE A 408 22.48 3.78 -19.78
N ARG A 409 22.03 4.80 -19.05
CA ARG A 409 22.31 4.97 -17.61
C ARG A 409 21.01 4.86 -16.83
N LEU A 410 21.06 4.15 -15.71
CA LEU A 410 19.98 4.11 -14.74
C LEU A 410 20.20 5.20 -13.71
N ASN A 411 19.16 5.98 -13.47
CA ASN A 411 19.18 7.06 -12.49
C ASN A 411 18.08 6.89 -11.47
N LEU A 412 18.37 7.32 -10.25
CA LEU A 412 17.44 7.46 -9.15
C LEU A 412 17.19 8.93 -8.88
N THR A 413 15.93 9.27 -8.57
CA THR A 413 15.57 10.61 -8.11
C THR A 413 14.37 10.60 -7.16
N PRO A 414 14.38 11.41 -6.09
CA PRO A 414 13.19 11.67 -5.28
C PRO A 414 12.26 12.76 -5.84
N ASN A 415 12.74 13.58 -6.79
CA ASN A 415 12.00 14.73 -7.33
C ASN A 415 12.43 15.15 -8.75
N ARG A 416 12.02 16.34 -9.22
CA ARG A 416 12.39 16.85 -10.55
C ARG A 416 13.72 17.61 -10.61
N ALA A 417 14.37 17.85 -9.47
CA ALA A 417 15.49 18.79 -9.38
C ALA A 417 16.83 18.18 -9.75
N PHE A 418 17.06 16.90 -9.46
CA PHE A 418 18.33 16.23 -9.72
C PHE A 418 18.15 14.75 -10.03
N TRP A 419 19.08 14.16 -10.79
CA TRP A 419 19.16 12.73 -11.03
C TRP A 419 20.54 12.22 -10.59
N ALA A 420 20.60 11.10 -9.87
CA ALA A 420 21.85 10.47 -9.48
C ALA A 420 21.97 9.06 -10.08
N PRO A 421 23.18 8.59 -10.44
CA PRO A 421 23.34 7.24 -10.98
C PRO A 421 22.91 6.18 -9.96
N GLU A 422 22.10 5.22 -10.39
CA GLU A 422 21.54 4.17 -9.52
C GLU A 422 22.63 3.40 -8.78
N GLU A 423 23.66 2.96 -9.51
CA GLU A 423 24.82 2.25 -8.98
C GLU A 423 25.60 3.01 -7.90
N LYS A 424 25.47 4.35 -7.86
CA LYS A 424 26.15 5.22 -6.89
C LYS A 424 25.25 5.58 -5.72
N LEU A 425 23.97 5.86 -5.96
CA LEU A 425 23.04 6.32 -4.91
C LEU A 425 22.40 5.16 -4.14
N LEU A 426 22.04 4.06 -4.83
CA LEU A 426 21.33 2.93 -4.22
C LEU A 426 22.02 2.38 -2.96
N PRO A 427 23.36 2.17 -2.92
CA PRO A 427 24.04 1.68 -1.72
C PRO A 427 23.82 2.56 -0.48
N TYR A 428 23.67 3.87 -0.66
CA TYR A 428 23.46 4.82 0.44
C TYR A 428 22.00 4.92 0.85
N LEU A 429 21.04 4.64 -0.04
CA LEU A 429 19.61 4.65 0.31
C LEU A 429 19.28 3.62 1.41
N TYR A 430 20.06 2.54 1.54
CA TYR A 430 19.93 1.57 2.63
C TYR A 430 20.21 2.12 4.04
N ARG A 431 20.84 3.31 4.15
CA ARG A 431 21.12 4.00 5.42
C ARG A 431 19.97 4.86 5.90
N PHE A 432 18.90 4.97 5.11
CA PHE A 432 17.68 5.70 5.46
C PHE A 432 16.61 4.68 5.84
N ALA A 433 15.83 5.01 6.86
CA ALA A 433 14.73 4.14 7.30
C ALA A 433 13.37 4.68 6.86
N ARG A 434 13.06 5.92 7.25
CA ARG A 434 11.67 6.45 7.25
C ARG A 434 11.43 7.65 6.35
N ARG A 435 12.50 8.36 5.99
CA ARG A 435 12.46 9.57 5.15
C ARG A 435 13.78 9.72 4.42
N LEU A 436 13.75 10.44 3.31
CA LEU A 436 14.94 10.84 2.60
C LEU A 436 15.11 12.37 2.74
N PRO A 437 15.80 12.85 3.80
CA PRO A 437 16.16 14.25 3.94
C PRO A 437 17.20 14.65 2.89
N VAL A 438 16.90 15.72 2.15
CA VAL A 438 17.77 16.30 1.13
C VAL A 438 17.95 17.80 1.42
N VAL A 439 19.18 18.22 1.59
CA VAL A 439 19.57 19.62 1.76
C VAL A 439 20.01 20.18 0.42
N TYR A 440 19.26 21.14 -0.10
CA TYR A 440 19.63 21.93 -1.26
C TYR A 440 20.48 23.12 -0.85
N VAL A 441 21.69 23.17 -1.41
CA VAL A 441 22.66 24.25 -1.17
C VAL A 441 22.64 25.22 -2.34
N PHE A 442 22.29 26.46 -2.03
CA PHE A 442 22.33 27.60 -2.94
C PHE A 442 23.46 28.56 -2.54
N GLU A 443 23.73 29.56 -3.38
CA GLU A 443 24.72 30.59 -3.04
C GLU A 443 24.24 31.43 -1.86
N SER A 444 22.94 31.76 -1.87
CA SER A 444 22.33 32.67 -0.88
C SER A 444 21.77 31.96 0.35
N CYS A 445 21.35 30.70 0.25
CA CYS A 445 20.70 29.97 1.34
C CYS A 445 20.85 28.44 1.25
N CYS A 446 20.28 27.74 2.23
CA CYS A 446 20.10 26.29 2.19
C CYS A 446 18.65 25.94 2.53
N LEU A 447 18.10 24.93 1.86
CA LEU A 447 16.74 24.47 2.04
C LEU A 447 16.75 22.98 2.35
N LEU A 448 16.09 22.54 3.42
CA LEU A 448 15.88 21.13 3.72
C LEU A 448 14.52 20.69 3.15
N ALA A 449 14.54 19.68 2.31
CA ALA A 449 13.36 18.93 1.88
C ALA A 449 13.37 17.54 2.52
N ASN A 450 12.25 17.13 3.11
CA ASN A 450 12.09 15.79 3.67
C ASN A 450 11.16 14.97 2.79
N TYR A 451 11.73 14.17 1.87
CA TYR A 451 10.92 13.30 1.03
C TYR A 451 10.40 12.10 1.81
N LYS A 452 9.17 11.67 1.48
CA LYS A 452 8.69 10.38 1.98
C LYS A 452 9.52 9.30 1.33
N PHE A 453 9.96 8.37 2.15
CA PHE A 453 10.76 7.23 1.73
C PHE A 453 10.47 6.10 2.70
N ASN A 454 10.00 4.97 2.20
CA ASN A 454 9.86 3.75 2.96
C ASN A 454 10.92 2.75 2.49
N ARG A 455 11.88 2.41 3.36
CA ARG A 455 12.99 1.53 2.94
C ARG A 455 12.53 0.16 2.47
N PHE A 456 11.42 -0.37 2.98
CA PHE A 456 10.96 -1.73 2.67
C PHE A 456 10.24 -1.75 1.33
N VAL A 457 9.43 -0.73 1.04
CA VAL A 457 8.67 -0.67 -0.21
C VAL A 457 9.44 -0.01 -1.33
N ASP A 458 10.02 1.17 -1.09
CA ASP A 458 10.63 1.96 -2.17
C ASP A 458 11.91 1.31 -2.69
N LEU A 459 12.73 0.70 -1.82
CA LEU A 459 13.92 -0.02 -2.28
C LEU A 459 13.56 -1.31 -3.01
N GLN A 460 12.55 -2.04 -2.53
CA GLN A 460 12.09 -3.25 -3.20
C GLN A 460 11.51 -2.91 -4.58
N LYS A 461 10.69 -1.86 -4.67
CA LYS A 461 10.19 -1.32 -5.94
C LYS A 461 11.33 -0.93 -6.87
N VAL A 462 12.38 -0.31 -6.33
CA VAL A 462 13.57 0.03 -7.12
C VAL A 462 14.21 -1.24 -7.68
N ILE A 463 14.41 -2.28 -6.88
CA ILE A 463 15.08 -3.51 -7.31
C ILE A 463 14.23 -4.30 -8.31
N ASP A 464 12.93 -4.44 -8.04
CA ASP A 464 12.05 -5.37 -8.73
C ASP A 464 11.49 -4.81 -10.05
N THR A 465 11.46 -3.49 -10.23
CA THR A 465 10.87 -2.91 -11.44
C THR A 465 11.69 -3.30 -12.68
N PRO A 466 11.12 -4.05 -13.64
CA PRO A 466 11.87 -4.46 -14.83
C PRO A 466 12.15 -3.27 -15.74
N LEU A 467 13.32 -3.27 -16.40
CA LEU A 467 13.78 -2.18 -17.27
C LEU A 467 12.76 -1.72 -18.32
N ARG A 468 11.97 -2.66 -18.88
CA ARG A 468 10.95 -2.38 -19.90
C ARG A 468 9.79 -1.51 -19.40
N HIS A 469 9.58 -1.45 -18.08
CA HIS A 469 8.52 -0.64 -17.45
C HIS A 469 9.05 0.71 -16.97
N LEU A 470 10.35 0.99 -17.13
CA LEU A 470 10.95 2.24 -16.70
C LEU A 470 10.73 3.35 -17.74
N PRO A 471 10.46 4.59 -17.30
CA PRO A 471 10.43 5.73 -18.19
C PRO A 471 11.82 5.97 -18.82
N GLY A 472 11.84 6.11 -20.14
CA GLY A 472 13.02 6.45 -20.92
C GLY A 472 13.11 7.95 -21.22
N ALA A 473 14.26 8.54 -20.98
CA ALA A 473 14.59 9.92 -21.29
C ALA A 473 15.81 9.99 -22.23
N THR A 474 15.67 10.68 -23.35
CA THR A 474 16.82 10.99 -24.23
C THR A 474 17.22 12.43 -23.98
N ILE A 475 18.48 12.61 -23.57
CA ILE A 475 19.05 13.91 -23.27
C ILE A 475 19.81 14.35 -24.53
N GLU A 476 19.23 15.18 -25.39
CA GLU A 476 19.94 15.79 -26.51
C GLU A 476 20.44 17.21 -26.12
N GLU A 477 21.52 17.68 -26.75
CA GLU A 477 21.93 19.07 -26.61
C GLU A 477 20.82 19.98 -27.15
N GLY A 478 20.20 20.75 -26.26
CA GLY A 478 19.13 21.69 -26.60
C GLY A 478 17.70 21.10 -26.65
N GLU A 479 17.54 19.79 -26.81
CA GLU A 479 16.21 19.14 -26.86
C GLU A 479 16.11 17.96 -25.88
N TRP A 480 15.12 17.99 -24.99
CA TRP A 480 14.76 16.85 -24.14
C TRP A 480 13.56 16.16 -24.79
N ARG A 481 13.75 14.92 -25.28
CA ARG A 481 12.72 14.16 -26.00
C ARG A 481 12.20 13.01 -25.15
N TYR A 482 10.99 12.50 -25.48
CA TYR A 482 10.25 11.47 -24.73
C TYR A 482 9.81 11.94 -23.32
N HIS A 483 9.67 11.02 -22.35
CA HIS A 483 9.26 11.31 -20.96
C HIS A 483 10.19 12.31 -20.24
N ALA A 484 11.34 12.65 -20.83
CA ALA A 484 12.24 13.69 -20.35
C ALA A 484 11.54 15.06 -20.18
N ARG A 485 10.51 15.35 -20.98
CA ARG A 485 9.69 16.57 -20.85
C ARG A 485 8.97 16.66 -19.50
N ASP A 486 8.60 15.53 -18.92
CA ASP A 486 7.86 15.45 -17.65
C ASP A 486 8.73 15.89 -16.45
N TYR A 487 10.05 16.00 -16.67
CA TYR A 487 11.04 16.46 -15.68
C TYR A 487 11.56 17.88 -15.94
N LEU A 488 11.13 18.54 -17.02
CA LEU A 488 11.41 19.95 -17.22
C LEU A 488 10.51 20.81 -16.33
N THR A 489 11.09 21.83 -15.71
CA THR A 489 10.32 22.76 -14.86
C THR A 489 10.42 24.16 -15.42
N ALA A 490 9.28 24.79 -15.68
CA ALA A 490 9.22 26.15 -16.18
C ALA A 490 9.39 27.16 -15.03
N LEU A 491 10.30 28.11 -15.21
CA LEU A 491 10.39 29.30 -14.40
C LEU A 491 9.24 30.27 -14.72
N PRO A 492 8.95 31.24 -13.85
CA PRO A 492 7.89 32.24 -14.08
C PRO A 492 8.06 33.05 -15.38
N ASP A 493 9.30 33.18 -15.87
CA ASP A 493 9.64 33.87 -17.11
C ASP A 493 9.50 32.99 -18.38
N GLY A 494 9.13 31.71 -18.21
CA GLY A 494 9.00 30.73 -19.29
C GLY A 494 10.29 29.96 -19.61
N THR A 495 11.40 30.27 -18.96
CA THR A 495 12.66 29.51 -19.12
C THR A 495 12.49 28.10 -18.56
N LEU A 496 12.94 27.09 -19.30
CA LEU A 496 12.86 25.69 -18.87
C LEU A 496 14.15 25.27 -18.16
N LEU A 497 14.03 24.89 -16.88
CA LEU A 497 15.10 24.25 -16.13
C LEU A 497 15.09 22.74 -16.32
N LYS A 498 16.29 22.19 -16.43
CA LYS A 498 16.57 20.76 -16.52
C LYS A 498 16.99 20.25 -15.14
N PRO A 499 16.73 18.96 -14.81
CA PRO A 499 17.30 18.35 -13.61
C PRO A 499 18.82 18.41 -13.69
N VAL A 500 19.46 18.63 -12.53
CA VAL A 500 20.91 18.53 -12.39
C VAL A 500 21.29 17.05 -12.44
N ILE A 501 22.11 16.67 -13.42
CA ILE A 501 22.58 15.29 -13.57
C ILE A 501 23.87 15.12 -12.78
N LEU A 502 23.80 14.33 -11.72
CA LEU A 502 24.95 14.03 -10.87
C LEU A 502 25.75 12.87 -11.48
N SER A 503 27.06 12.87 -11.26
CA SER A 503 27.99 11.84 -11.73
C SER A 503 28.51 10.95 -10.60
N GLU A 504 28.46 11.42 -9.35
CA GLU A 504 28.99 10.70 -8.19
C GLU A 504 28.21 10.95 -6.90
N VAL A 505 28.41 10.06 -5.93
CA VAL A 505 27.94 10.20 -4.55
C VAL A 505 29.14 10.04 -3.61
N ARG A 506 29.43 11.06 -2.79
CA ARG A 506 30.54 11.08 -1.83
C ARG A 506 30.04 10.98 -0.40
N ASP A 507 30.59 10.04 0.35
CA ASP A 507 30.30 9.86 1.78
C ASP A 507 31.22 10.73 2.63
N LEU A 508 30.64 11.66 3.40
CA LEU A 508 31.36 12.54 4.32
C LEU A 508 31.05 12.23 5.80
N THR A 509 30.38 11.12 6.08
CA THR A 509 30.02 10.72 7.45
C THR A 509 31.25 10.43 8.29
N SER A 510 31.17 10.72 9.59
CA SER A 510 32.32 10.71 10.53
C SER A 510 32.89 9.31 10.81
N ASN A 511 32.29 8.24 10.26
CA ASN A 511 32.65 6.85 10.47
C ASN A 511 32.71 6.08 9.15
N VAL A 512 33.83 6.12 8.43
CA VAL A 512 34.08 5.15 7.36
C VAL A 512 35.26 4.25 7.73
N LYS A 513 34.96 3.08 8.31
CA LYS A 513 35.62 1.84 7.87
C LYS A 513 34.81 1.32 6.68
N PRO A 514 35.47 0.95 5.56
CA PRO A 514 34.76 0.45 4.39
C PRO A 514 34.11 -0.89 4.73
N GLU A 515 32.78 -0.94 4.80
CA GLU A 515 32.04 -2.19 4.80
C GLU A 515 32.16 -2.85 3.42
N ALA A 516 32.44 -4.15 3.45
CA ALA A 516 32.67 -4.95 2.27
C ALA A 516 31.44 -4.92 1.35
N SER A 517 31.69 -4.64 0.08
CA SER A 517 30.77 -4.88 -1.03
C SER A 517 30.17 -6.29 -0.92
N HIS A 518 28.88 -6.39 -0.61
CA HIS A 518 28.16 -7.63 -0.76
C HIS A 518 27.79 -7.86 -2.24
N PRO A 519 27.93 -9.10 -2.73
CA PRO A 519 27.57 -9.43 -4.09
C PRO A 519 26.05 -9.37 -4.23
N ILE A 520 25.57 -8.68 -5.26
CA ILE A 520 24.21 -8.85 -5.76
C ILE A 520 24.07 -10.33 -6.10
N ALA A 521 23.24 -11.05 -5.34
CA ALA A 521 22.83 -12.38 -5.73
C ALA A 521 22.05 -12.25 -7.03
N SER A 522 22.70 -12.55 -8.15
CA SER A 522 22.04 -12.79 -9.41
C SER A 522 21.22 -14.06 -9.29
N THR A 523 19.94 -13.95 -8.93
CA THR A 523 18.96 -14.99 -9.22
C THR A 523 18.62 -14.90 -10.71
N THR A 524 19.46 -15.52 -11.54
CA THR A 524 19.01 -16.03 -12.84
C THR A 524 17.96 -17.10 -12.59
N ASN A 525 16.74 -16.85 -13.04
CA ASN A 525 15.86 -17.85 -13.65
C ASN A 525 15.21 -17.21 -14.87
#